data_AF-A0A831XHX8-F1
#
_entry.id   AF-A0A831XHX8-F1
#
_cell.length_a   1.000
_cell.length_b   1.000
_cell.length_c   1.000
_cell.angle_alpha   90.00
_cell.angle_beta   90.00
_cell.angle_gamma   90.00
#
_symmetry.space_group_name_H-M   'P 1'
#
loop_
_entity.id
_entity.type
_entity.pdbx_description
1 polymer ?
#
loop_
_entity_poly.entity_id
_entity_poly.type
_entity_poly.pdbx_seq_one_letter_code
_entity_poly.pdbx_strand_id
1 'polypeptide(L)'
;MWTLCFGLALAGCGLEGPRVLRLSLATAELTAEAGARVDLPVEVEARRVRATLRVEGLPEGFAPPPMALEEGKRTLTVGVPEELSPQALGGRWYRAPGGGLFPDRPLRAQGQGEPLFPRQWGLTLAGFPEAWARGRGEGVVVAVPDTGVLKDHPDLQGALLPGLDLVDGDADPEEPVVGGLQTFHGSHVASIAAAPWNGVGMAGASQARVLPIRLLDPEGSGQESDLILALRWAVGLTEGLPPNPHPARVVNLSLAGAGPCSAPLQEAIDKARARGLLVVAAAGNQGEDYRGYFPANCRGVLAVGAVGPDGRLAPYANRGAPLLAPGGNMDLGPEAGILGAGFLPGQGMGWRYLQGTSQAAPHVAGAAAILLGLGADPDAAQGALLAGARRGPDGLLLDLPGALLALEGGGVALEVEGGLDLRPGEAGALPVRVLSPTPVPVGVYPEGGLSAYLFPNPAKGEAVLRVYAPEAKPPGLYRVHLRAGGQEALAEVRVAQAPAARVVLEACPLVGDCAVLTLPREGGPFRLEASPGPHRLLAFLDRDGNGLLDRDEPWGEAQVSAPARGVRLLVR
;
A
#
# COMPACT_ATOMS: atom_id res chain seq x y z
N MET A 1 -63.84 -11.02 -41.53
CA MET A 1 -64.54 -9.75 -41.26
C MET A 1 -64.15 -9.32 -39.86
N TRP A 2 -63.06 -8.56 -39.74
CA TRP A 2 -62.62 -8.00 -38.45
C TRP A 2 -63.10 -6.56 -38.42
N THR A 3 -64.08 -6.30 -37.56
CA THR A 3 -64.61 -4.96 -37.33
C THR A 3 -63.70 -4.24 -36.35
N LEU A 4 -62.99 -3.24 -36.83
CA LEU A 4 -62.41 -2.17 -36.01
C LEU A 4 -63.54 -1.23 -35.56
N CYS A 5 -63.59 -0.89 -34.28
CA CYS A 5 -64.17 0.35 -33.78
C CYS A 5 -63.27 0.96 -32.69
N PHE A 6 -62.84 2.20 -32.96
CA PHE A 6 -62.29 3.20 -32.04
C PHE A 6 -63.32 3.54 -30.93
N GLY A 7 -63.04 4.17 -29.79
CA GLY A 7 -61.89 4.89 -29.26
C GLY A 7 -62.39 5.80 -28.11
N LEU A 8 -61.49 6.28 -27.25
CA LEU A 8 -61.71 7.45 -26.40
C LEU A 8 -60.36 8.15 -26.26
N ALA A 9 -60.14 9.18 -27.07
CA ALA A 9 -58.93 9.98 -27.03
C ALA A 9 -59.03 10.99 -25.88
N LEU A 10 -58.02 11.05 -25.02
CA LEU A 10 -57.91 12.00 -23.91
C LEU A 10 -56.95 13.13 -24.29
N ALA A 11 -57.29 14.36 -23.88
CA ALA A 11 -56.47 15.55 -24.10
C ALA A 11 -55.89 16.05 -22.76
N GLY A 12 -54.57 15.86 -22.60
CA GLY A 12 -53.63 16.67 -21.79
C GLY A 12 -53.90 16.91 -20.30
N CYS A 13 -52.92 16.56 -19.45
CA CYS A 13 -52.80 17.11 -18.09
C CYS A 13 -51.82 18.31 -18.09
N GLY A 14 -52.10 19.32 -17.27
CA GLY A 14 -51.24 20.51 -17.13
C GLY A 14 -51.27 21.09 -15.72
N LEU A 15 -50.13 21.66 -15.30
CA LEU A 15 -50.01 22.43 -14.05
C LEU A 15 -50.31 23.90 -14.34
N GLU A 16 -51.35 24.45 -13.71
CA GLU A 16 -51.58 25.90 -13.68
C GLU A 16 -51.01 26.45 -12.37
N GLY A 17 -49.71 26.72 -12.38
CA GLY A 17 -48.98 27.24 -11.22
C GLY A 17 -48.48 26.15 -10.25
N PRO A 18 -47.76 26.54 -9.18
CA PRO A 18 -46.92 25.62 -8.40
C PRO A 18 -47.69 24.68 -7.45
N ARG A 19 -49.02 24.81 -7.32
CA ARG A 19 -49.80 24.10 -6.27
C ARG A 19 -51.14 23.49 -6.73
N VAL A 20 -51.49 23.60 -8.01
CA VAL A 20 -52.82 23.19 -8.50
C VAL A 20 -52.68 22.26 -9.70
N LEU A 21 -53.32 21.09 -9.62
CA LEU A 21 -53.31 20.07 -10.67
C LEU A 21 -54.67 20.04 -11.40
N ARG A 22 -54.65 20.12 -12.73
CA ARG A 22 -55.86 20.05 -13.59
C ARG A 22 -55.90 18.72 -14.32
N LEU A 23 -57.03 18.02 -14.23
CA LEU A 23 -57.28 16.72 -14.85
C LEU A 23 -58.52 16.82 -15.75
N SER A 24 -58.42 16.38 -17.00
CA SER A 24 -59.52 16.42 -17.96
C SER A 24 -59.85 15.02 -18.46
N LEU A 25 -61.06 14.56 -18.17
CA LEU A 25 -61.63 13.31 -18.70
C LEU A 25 -62.78 13.68 -19.63
N ALA A 26 -63.05 12.87 -20.66
CA ALA A 26 -63.73 13.24 -21.90
C ALA A 26 -65.06 14.03 -21.84
N THR A 27 -65.67 14.27 -20.67
CA THR A 27 -66.76 15.24 -20.48
C THR A 27 -66.73 16.02 -19.15
N ALA A 28 -65.67 15.97 -18.34
CA ALA A 28 -65.57 16.73 -17.08
C ALA A 28 -64.12 17.14 -16.75
N GLU A 29 -63.93 18.42 -16.41
CA GLU A 29 -62.67 18.97 -15.88
C GLU A 29 -62.70 19.00 -14.35
N LEU A 30 -61.66 18.47 -13.72
CA LEU A 30 -61.50 18.47 -12.26
C LEU A 30 -60.19 19.19 -11.88
N THR A 31 -60.28 20.06 -10.89
CA THR A 31 -59.16 20.86 -10.39
C THR A 31 -59.00 20.60 -8.90
N ALA A 32 -57.79 20.27 -8.44
CA ALA A 32 -57.55 19.96 -7.03
C ALA A 32 -56.22 20.51 -6.52
N GLU A 33 -56.22 20.90 -5.24
CA GLU A 33 -55.05 21.41 -4.53
C GLU A 33 -54.15 20.26 -4.02
N ALA A 34 -52.86 20.56 -3.82
CA ALA A 34 -51.92 19.66 -3.19
C ALA A 34 -52.43 19.15 -1.82
N GLY A 35 -52.37 17.85 -1.57
CA GLY A 35 -52.94 17.18 -0.40
C GLY A 35 -54.36 16.64 -0.56
N ALA A 36 -55.11 17.07 -1.59
CA ALA A 36 -56.50 16.66 -1.76
C ALA A 36 -56.65 15.25 -2.35
N ARG A 37 -57.79 14.59 -2.05
CA ARG A 37 -58.23 13.37 -2.72
C ARG A 37 -59.36 13.67 -3.69
N VAL A 38 -59.29 13.13 -4.90
CA VAL A 38 -60.26 13.38 -5.97
C VAL A 38 -60.85 12.07 -6.47
N ASP A 39 -62.18 12.01 -6.53
CA ASP A 39 -62.92 10.86 -7.05
C ASP A 39 -63.24 11.04 -8.54
N LEU A 40 -62.71 10.13 -9.36
CA LEU A 40 -62.90 10.11 -10.80
C LEU A 40 -64.02 9.13 -11.17
N PRO A 41 -65.03 9.53 -11.97
CA PRO A 41 -66.04 8.59 -12.46
C PRO A 41 -65.43 7.68 -13.53
N VAL A 42 -65.64 6.37 -13.39
CA VAL A 42 -65.18 5.34 -14.33
C VAL A 42 -66.28 4.29 -14.53
N GLU A 43 -66.38 3.66 -15.69
CA GLU A 43 -67.31 2.54 -15.92
C GLU A 43 -66.53 1.30 -16.35
N VAL A 44 -66.70 0.18 -15.62
CA VAL A 44 -65.91 -1.05 -15.79
C VAL A 44 -66.82 -2.20 -16.20
N GLU A 45 -66.74 -2.64 -17.47
CA GLU A 45 -67.38 -3.87 -17.97
C GLU A 45 -66.33 -4.98 -18.16
N ALA A 46 -66.54 -6.17 -17.57
CA ALA A 46 -65.57 -7.26 -17.66
C ALA A 46 -66.23 -8.65 -17.86
N ARG A 47 -66.10 -9.25 -19.05
CA ARG A 47 -66.44 -10.68 -19.25
C ARG A 47 -65.21 -11.57 -19.05
N ARG A 48 -65.04 -12.11 -17.83
CA ARG A 48 -64.09 -13.19 -17.43
C ARG A 48 -62.65 -13.07 -17.98
N VAL A 49 -62.11 -11.87 -18.10
CA VAL A 49 -60.68 -11.64 -18.34
C VAL A 49 -60.22 -10.51 -17.42
N ARG A 50 -59.01 -10.65 -16.86
CA ARG A 50 -58.36 -9.68 -15.97
C ARG A 50 -58.24 -8.34 -16.74
N ALA A 51 -59.11 -7.38 -16.46
CA ALA A 51 -59.09 -6.07 -17.11
C ALA A 51 -58.02 -5.18 -16.47
N THR A 52 -57.25 -4.47 -17.30
CA THR A 52 -56.21 -3.53 -16.86
C THR A 52 -56.68 -2.13 -17.24
N LEU A 53 -56.90 -1.25 -16.26
CA LEU A 53 -57.28 0.15 -16.54
C LEU A 53 -56.04 0.91 -17.03
N ARG A 54 -56.09 1.48 -18.23
CA ARG A 54 -55.02 2.31 -18.78
C ARG A 54 -55.44 3.77 -18.67
N VAL A 55 -54.78 4.52 -17.78
CA VAL A 55 -54.95 5.97 -17.67
C VAL A 55 -53.83 6.61 -18.50
N GLU A 56 -54.15 7.04 -19.72
CA GLU A 56 -53.18 7.71 -20.60
C GLU A 56 -53.27 9.23 -20.41
N GLY A 57 -52.12 9.92 -20.39
CA GLY A 57 -52.01 11.36 -20.08
C GLY A 57 -51.43 11.68 -18.70
N LEU A 58 -51.06 10.66 -17.90
CA LEU A 58 -50.20 10.85 -16.74
C LEU A 58 -48.78 11.22 -17.18
N PRO A 59 -48.03 12.05 -16.42
CA PRO A 59 -46.63 12.30 -16.71
C PRO A 59 -45.85 10.98 -16.78
N GLU A 60 -44.94 10.84 -17.75
CA GLU A 60 -44.12 9.63 -17.89
C GLU A 60 -43.40 9.31 -16.56
N GLY A 61 -43.66 8.11 -16.01
CA GLY A 61 -43.12 7.65 -14.72
C GLY A 61 -44.10 7.69 -13.55
N PHE A 62 -45.31 8.22 -13.72
CA PHE A 62 -46.37 8.13 -12.72
C PHE A 62 -47.22 6.86 -12.93
N ALA A 63 -47.02 5.83 -12.10
CA ALA A 63 -47.87 4.64 -12.08
C ALA A 63 -48.67 4.62 -10.77
N PRO A 64 -50.02 4.70 -10.79
CA PRO A 64 -50.80 4.47 -9.58
C PRO A 64 -50.55 3.03 -9.08
N PRO A 65 -50.61 2.79 -7.76
CA PRO A 65 -50.46 1.44 -7.22
C PRO A 65 -51.48 0.49 -7.87
N PRO A 66 -51.15 -0.80 -8.06
CA PRO A 66 -52.05 -1.76 -8.69
C PRO A 66 -53.33 -1.88 -7.86
N MET A 67 -54.47 -1.50 -8.45
CA MET A 67 -55.77 -1.53 -7.80
C MET A 67 -56.59 -2.71 -8.33
N ALA A 68 -57.26 -3.44 -7.43
CA ALA A 68 -58.24 -4.44 -7.81
C ALA A 68 -59.51 -3.74 -8.33
N LEU A 69 -59.94 -4.12 -9.54
CA LEU A 69 -61.16 -3.60 -10.17
C LEU A 69 -62.25 -4.66 -10.05
N GLU A 70 -63.34 -4.31 -9.37
CA GLU A 70 -64.54 -5.15 -9.26
C GLU A 70 -65.57 -4.72 -10.32
N GLU A 71 -66.30 -5.68 -10.87
CA GLU A 71 -67.31 -5.46 -11.91
C GLU A 71 -68.43 -4.54 -11.39
N GLY A 72 -68.73 -3.46 -12.13
CA GLY A 72 -69.74 -2.46 -11.74
C GLY A 72 -69.26 -1.30 -10.86
N LYS A 73 -67.95 -1.18 -10.56
CA LYS A 73 -67.39 -0.04 -9.81
C LYS A 73 -67.45 1.26 -10.64
N ARG A 74 -68.00 2.33 -10.05
CA ARG A 74 -68.30 3.59 -10.74
C ARG A 74 -67.39 4.80 -10.42
N THR A 75 -66.54 4.72 -9.40
CA THR A 75 -65.68 5.83 -8.96
C THR A 75 -64.29 5.36 -8.49
N LEU A 76 -63.27 6.21 -8.69
CA LEU A 76 -61.86 5.95 -8.40
C LEU A 76 -61.18 7.15 -7.71
N THR A 77 -60.72 6.97 -6.47
CA THR A 77 -60.09 8.03 -5.67
C THR A 77 -58.57 8.10 -5.89
N VAL A 78 -58.02 9.29 -6.16
CA VAL A 78 -56.58 9.54 -6.29
C VAL A 78 -56.14 10.66 -5.34
N GLY A 79 -55.01 10.49 -4.64
CA GLY A 79 -54.44 11.51 -3.73
C GLY A 79 -53.35 12.34 -4.38
N VAL A 80 -53.39 13.66 -4.18
CA VAL A 80 -52.38 14.63 -4.66
C VAL A 80 -51.35 14.88 -3.54
N PRO A 81 -50.03 14.70 -3.76
CA PRO A 81 -49.02 14.85 -2.69
C PRO A 81 -48.77 16.31 -2.26
N GLU A 82 -48.34 16.51 -1.00
CA GLU A 82 -48.41 17.80 -0.28
C GLU A 82 -47.25 18.80 -0.50
N GLU A 83 -45.98 18.39 -0.75
CA GLU A 83 -44.86 19.34 -0.90
C GLU A 83 -43.78 18.93 -1.92
N LEU A 84 -43.17 19.92 -2.61
CA LEU A 84 -42.19 19.75 -3.70
C LEU A 84 -40.99 20.70 -3.52
N SER A 85 -39.88 20.26 -2.92
CA SER A 85 -38.60 21.00 -2.85
C SER A 85 -37.47 20.30 -3.62
N PRO A 86 -36.38 20.99 -4.02
CA PRO A 86 -35.27 20.37 -4.75
C PRO A 86 -34.32 19.67 -3.76
N GLN A 87 -34.53 18.36 -3.60
CA GLN A 87 -33.64 17.45 -2.88
C GLN A 87 -33.33 16.24 -3.74
N ALA A 88 -32.15 15.63 -3.55
CA ALA A 88 -31.85 14.32 -4.09
C ALA A 88 -32.77 13.29 -3.43
N LEU A 89 -33.69 12.70 -4.20
CA LEU A 89 -34.79 11.88 -3.68
C LEU A 89 -34.40 10.43 -3.36
N GLY A 90 -33.11 10.14 -3.17
CA GLY A 90 -32.64 8.79 -2.86
C GLY A 90 -32.94 7.78 -3.99
N GLY A 91 -31.96 7.52 -4.85
CA GLY A 91 -32.02 6.42 -5.82
C GLY A 91 -32.69 6.74 -7.16
N ARG A 92 -31.89 7.27 -8.11
CA ARG A 92 -32.13 7.35 -9.57
C ARG A 92 -32.83 8.58 -10.15
N TRP A 93 -33.08 9.66 -9.38
CA TRP A 93 -33.72 10.87 -9.91
C TRP A 93 -33.17 12.19 -9.34
N TYR A 94 -33.02 13.19 -10.20
CA TYR A 94 -32.60 14.56 -9.89
C TYR A 94 -33.68 15.57 -10.32
N ARG A 95 -33.93 16.61 -9.54
CA ARG A 95 -34.89 17.68 -9.87
C ARG A 95 -34.18 19.02 -10.04
N ALA A 96 -34.22 19.59 -11.25
CA ALA A 96 -33.56 20.85 -11.56
C ALA A 96 -34.36 22.07 -11.06
N PRO A 97 -33.72 23.22 -10.80
CA PRO A 97 -34.41 24.49 -10.57
C PRO A 97 -35.24 24.86 -11.81
N GLY A 98 -36.57 24.93 -11.66
CA GLY A 98 -37.52 25.06 -12.79
C GLY A 98 -38.50 23.89 -12.93
N GLY A 99 -38.39 22.86 -12.09
CA GLY A 99 -39.42 21.82 -11.92
C GLY A 99 -39.26 20.57 -12.80
N GLY A 100 -38.26 20.56 -13.69
CA GLY A 100 -37.93 19.38 -14.49
C GLY A 100 -37.36 18.24 -13.63
N LEU A 101 -38.00 17.07 -13.68
CA LEU A 101 -37.51 15.82 -13.11
C LEU A 101 -36.71 15.08 -14.18
N PHE A 102 -35.43 14.83 -13.90
CA PHE A 102 -34.52 14.13 -14.79
C PHE A 102 -34.18 12.76 -14.20
N PRO A 103 -34.13 11.69 -15.03
CA PRO A 103 -33.52 10.45 -14.59
C PRO A 103 -32.07 10.76 -14.23
N ASP A 104 -31.72 10.48 -12.98
CA ASP A 104 -30.33 10.53 -12.53
C ASP A 104 -29.63 9.36 -13.19
N ARG A 105 -29.05 9.63 -14.35
CA ARG A 105 -28.33 8.63 -15.13
C ARG A 105 -26.98 8.45 -14.45
N PRO A 106 -26.56 7.20 -14.18
CA PRO A 106 -25.24 6.97 -13.61
C PRO A 106 -24.20 7.54 -14.58
N LEU A 107 -23.52 8.59 -14.14
CA LEU A 107 -22.32 9.06 -14.80
C LEU A 107 -21.21 8.08 -14.41
N ARG A 108 -20.81 7.24 -15.35
CA ARG A 108 -19.59 6.42 -15.23
C ARG A 108 -18.47 7.18 -15.92
N ALA A 109 -17.29 7.20 -15.30
CA ALA A 109 -16.08 7.61 -15.99
C ALA A 109 -15.95 6.79 -17.29
N GLN A 110 -15.57 7.43 -18.40
CA GLN A 110 -15.22 6.68 -19.61
C GLN A 110 -13.87 6.00 -19.40
N GLY A 111 -13.99 4.73 -19.04
CA GLY A 111 -12.97 3.72 -18.82
C GLY A 111 -13.73 2.58 -18.16
N GLN A 112 -13.92 1.44 -18.83
CA GLN A 112 -14.58 0.32 -18.18
C GLN A 112 -13.67 -0.12 -17.02
N GLY A 113 -14.01 0.28 -15.80
CA GLY A 113 -13.36 -0.25 -14.60
C GLY A 113 -13.73 -1.72 -14.46
N GLU A 114 -12.77 -2.53 -14.05
CA GLU A 114 -12.99 -3.94 -13.81
C GLU A 114 -14.02 -4.16 -12.69
N PRO A 115 -15.10 -4.91 -12.93
CA PRO A 115 -16.23 -5.01 -12.01
C PRO A 115 -15.87 -5.65 -10.67
N LEU A 116 -14.80 -6.46 -10.62
CA LEU A 116 -14.34 -7.10 -9.39
C LEU A 116 -13.18 -6.34 -8.71
N PHE A 117 -12.67 -5.25 -9.30
CA PHE A 117 -11.64 -4.42 -8.66
C PHE A 117 -12.00 -3.97 -7.23
N PRO A 118 -13.26 -3.56 -6.91
CA PRO A 118 -13.64 -3.22 -5.53
C PRO A 118 -13.47 -4.36 -4.52
N ARG A 119 -13.35 -5.62 -4.97
CA ARG A 119 -13.13 -6.81 -4.13
C ARG A 119 -11.65 -7.16 -3.99
N GLN A 120 -10.75 -6.50 -4.71
CA GLN A 120 -9.30 -6.73 -4.70
C GLN A 120 -8.59 -5.74 -3.78
N TRP A 121 -8.93 -5.79 -2.48
CA TRP A 121 -8.36 -4.89 -1.46
C TRP A 121 -6.82 -4.86 -1.47
N GLY A 122 -6.17 -5.97 -1.82
CA GLY A 122 -4.71 -6.08 -1.89
C GLY A 122 -4.08 -5.10 -2.88
N LEU A 123 -4.72 -4.88 -4.04
CA LEU A 123 -4.21 -3.93 -5.04
C LEU A 123 -4.24 -2.49 -4.51
N THR A 124 -5.30 -2.13 -3.80
CA THR A 124 -5.40 -0.82 -3.14
C THR A 124 -4.37 -0.70 -2.02
N LEU A 125 -4.19 -1.73 -1.18
CA LEU A 125 -3.21 -1.70 -0.09
C LEU A 125 -1.78 -1.51 -0.60
N ALA A 126 -1.45 -2.11 -1.75
CA ALA A 126 -0.13 -2.01 -2.37
C ALA A 126 0.04 -0.78 -3.30
N GLY A 127 -0.99 0.05 -3.49
CA GLY A 127 -0.91 1.27 -4.31
C GLY A 127 -0.85 1.04 -5.82
N PHE A 128 -1.46 -0.04 -6.32
CA PHE A 128 -1.58 -0.30 -7.76
C PHE A 128 -2.36 0.77 -8.53
N PRO A 129 -3.50 1.31 -8.03
CA PRO A 129 -4.27 2.32 -8.75
C PRO A 129 -3.45 3.56 -9.15
N GLU A 130 -2.60 4.03 -8.25
CA GLU A 130 -1.69 5.15 -8.48
C GLU A 130 -0.61 4.77 -9.51
N ALA A 131 -0.08 3.55 -9.41
CA ALA A 131 0.96 3.07 -10.31
C ALA A 131 0.49 2.88 -11.75
N TRP A 132 -0.77 2.46 -11.95
CA TRP A 132 -1.36 2.27 -13.28
C TRP A 132 -1.51 3.54 -14.11
N ALA A 133 -1.38 4.72 -13.48
CA ALA A 133 -1.27 5.99 -14.18
C ALA A 133 0.10 6.16 -14.88
N ARG A 134 1.13 5.44 -14.43
CA ARG A 134 2.48 5.47 -15.00
C ARG A 134 2.67 4.35 -16.03
N GLY A 135 2.26 3.13 -15.70
CA GLY A 135 2.40 1.96 -16.57
C GLY A 135 1.59 0.77 -16.08
N ARG A 136 1.34 -0.19 -16.96
CA ARG A 136 0.51 -1.38 -16.70
C ARG A 136 1.23 -2.69 -17.06
N GLY A 137 2.55 -2.65 -17.21
CA GLY A 137 3.39 -3.81 -17.49
C GLY A 137 3.65 -4.04 -18.98
N GLU A 138 3.63 -2.97 -19.77
CA GLU A 138 3.72 -2.97 -21.22
C GLU A 138 4.89 -3.82 -21.74
N GLY A 139 4.58 -4.85 -22.53
CA GLY A 139 5.59 -5.68 -23.19
C GLY A 139 6.38 -6.61 -22.27
N VAL A 140 6.00 -6.71 -20.99
CA VAL A 140 6.68 -7.56 -20.02
C VAL A 140 6.03 -8.94 -20.00
N VAL A 141 6.86 -9.98 -20.07
CA VAL A 141 6.43 -11.37 -19.92
C VAL A 141 6.71 -11.83 -18.47
N VAL A 142 5.66 -12.28 -17.80
CA VAL A 142 5.67 -12.87 -16.45
C VAL A 142 5.50 -14.38 -16.58
N ALA A 143 6.55 -15.16 -16.30
CA ALA A 143 6.45 -16.60 -16.22
C ALA A 143 5.75 -17.02 -14.92
N VAL A 144 4.83 -17.99 -15.04
CA VAL A 144 4.09 -18.57 -13.91
C VAL A 144 4.29 -20.09 -13.92
N PRO A 145 5.38 -20.59 -13.32
CA PRO A 145 5.61 -22.00 -13.06
C PRO A 145 4.74 -22.48 -11.89
N ASP A 146 3.66 -23.22 -12.19
CA ASP A 146 2.61 -23.57 -11.21
C ASP A 146 1.81 -24.82 -11.67
N THR A 147 0.55 -24.99 -11.23
CA THR A 147 -0.35 -26.12 -11.57
C THR A 147 -0.87 -26.12 -13.00
N GLY A 148 -0.56 -25.08 -13.77
CA GLY A 148 -1.17 -24.80 -15.07
C GLY A 148 -2.20 -23.68 -14.99
N VAL A 149 -2.93 -23.46 -16.07
CA VAL A 149 -3.93 -22.38 -16.17
C VAL A 149 -5.23 -22.87 -16.79
N LEU A 150 -6.32 -22.16 -16.51
CA LEU A 150 -7.61 -22.29 -17.16
C LEU A 150 -7.62 -21.35 -18.36
N LYS A 151 -7.19 -21.82 -19.54
CA LYS A 151 -6.96 -20.95 -20.72
C LYS A 151 -8.20 -20.18 -21.15
N ASP A 152 -9.36 -20.79 -20.97
CA ASP A 152 -10.65 -20.22 -21.38
C ASP A 152 -11.28 -19.31 -20.30
N HIS A 153 -10.63 -19.13 -19.15
CA HIS A 153 -11.13 -18.26 -18.10
C HIS A 153 -11.23 -16.80 -18.59
N PRO A 154 -12.39 -16.12 -18.49
CA PRO A 154 -12.59 -14.78 -19.05
C PRO A 154 -11.56 -13.73 -18.59
N ASP A 155 -11.04 -13.92 -17.37
CA ASP A 155 -10.06 -13.06 -16.71
C ASP A 155 -8.59 -13.36 -17.08
N LEU A 156 -8.36 -14.36 -17.93
CA LEU A 156 -7.05 -14.70 -18.50
C LEU A 156 -7.02 -14.55 -20.02
N GLN A 157 -8.18 -14.37 -20.66
CA GLN A 157 -8.30 -14.20 -22.11
C GLN A 157 -7.52 -12.97 -22.58
N GLY A 158 -6.58 -13.20 -23.49
CA GLY A 158 -5.72 -12.15 -24.05
C GLY A 158 -4.43 -11.90 -23.28
N ALA A 159 -4.30 -12.37 -22.04
CA ALA A 159 -3.06 -12.25 -21.26
C ALA A 159 -2.10 -13.43 -21.48
N LEU A 160 -2.60 -14.64 -21.71
CA LEU A 160 -1.79 -15.86 -21.83
C LEU A 160 -0.99 -15.93 -23.14
N LEU A 161 0.24 -16.41 -23.05
CA LEU A 161 1.10 -16.84 -24.16
C LEU A 161 1.08 -18.37 -24.29
N PRO A 162 1.55 -18.94 -25.42
CA PRO A 162 1.83 -20.37 -25.50
C PRO A 162 2.80 -20.79 -24.39
N GLY A 163 2.42 -21.81 -23.62
CA GLY A 163 3.17 -22.26 -22.44
C GLY A 163 3.89 -23.58 -22.64
N LEU A 164 4.19 -24.23 -21.53
CA LEU A 164 4.82 -25.55 -21.47
C LEU A 164 4.17 -26.38 -20.35
N ASP A 165 4.04 -27.68 -20.59
CA ASP A 165 3.65 -28.65 -19.57
C ASP A 165 4.78 -29.65 -19.34
N LEU A 166 5.40 -29.56 -18.16
CA LEU A 166 6.45 -30.48 -17.71
C LEU A 166 5.89 -31.72 -17.01
N VAL A 167 4.63 -31.71 -16.59
CA VAL A 167 3.95 -32.84 -15.95
C VAL A 167 3.61 -33.88 -17.01
N ASP A 168 2.96 -33.45 -18.09
CA ASP A 168 2.52 -34.34 -19.18
C ASP A 168 3.51 -34.37 -20.36
N GLY A 169 4.49 -33.45 -20.38
CA GLY A 169 5.58 -33.44 -21.35
C GLY A 169 5.19 -32.90 -22.72
N ASP A 170 4.26 -31.94 -22.77
CA ASP A 170 3.78 -31.31 -23.99
C ASP A 170 3.76 -29.77 -23.91
N ALA A 171 3.10 -29.11 -24.87
CA ALA A 171 3.04 -27.65 -24.96
C ALA A 171 1.69 -27.08 -24.48
N ASP A 172 0.84 -27.90 -23.84
CA ASP A 172 -0.45 -27.48 -23.33
C ASP A 172 -0.45 -27.30 -21.80
N PRO A 173 -0.29 -26.06 -21.30
CA PRO A 173 -0.25 -25.78 -19.86
C PRO A 173 -1.65 -25.77 -19.20
N GLU A 174 -2.69 -26.31 -19.85
CA GLU A 174 -4.04 -26.39 -19.25
C GLU A 174 -4.00 -27.24 -17.98
N GLU A 175 -4.58 -26.72 -16.90
CA GLU A 175 -4.78 -27.54 -15.70
C GLU A 175 -6.03 -28.42 -15.86
N PRO A 176 -5.93 -29.76 -15.84
CA PRO A 176 -7.09 -30.63 -16.03
C PRO A 176 -8.05 -30.56 -14.85
N VAL A 177 -9.36 -30.59 -15.11
CA VAL A 177 -10.40 -30.61 -14.06
C VAL A 177 -10.55 -32.04 -13.53
N VAL A 178 -9.92 -32.35 -12.39
CA VAL A 178 -9.89 -33.70 -11.82
C VAL A 178 -10.78 -33.89 -10.59
N GLY A 179 -11.26 -32.81 -9.95
CA GLY A 179 -12.15 -32.93 -8.80
C GLY A 179 -12.51 -31.61 -8.11
N GLY A 180 -13.43 -31.68 -7.15
CA GLY A 180 -13.99 -30.49 -6.48
C GLY A 180 -13.11 -29.82 -5.43
N LEU A 181 -12.01 -30.45 -5.00
CA LEU A 181 -11.06 -29.87 -4.04
C LEU A 181 -9.92 -29.10 -4.70
N GLN A 182 -9.82 -29.20 -6.03
CA GLN A 182 -8.83 -28.50 -6.84
C GLN A 182 -8.98 -26.99 -6.68
N THR A 183 -7.85 -26.31 -6.50
CA THR A 183 -7.82 -24.86 -6.27
C THR A 183 -7.68 -24.07 -7.57
N PHE A 184 -7.15 -24.69 -8.63
CA PHE A 184 -6.73 -24.04 -9.88
C PHE A 184 -5.69 -22.95 -9.59
N HIS A 185 -4.66 -23.34 -8.84
CA HIS A 185 -3.74 -22.44 -8.18
C HIS A 185 -2.98 -21.54 -9.17
N GLY A 186 -2.47 -22.10 -10.26
CA GLY A 186 -1.77 -21.36 -11.31
C GLY A 186 -2.65 -20.31 -12.01
N SER A 187 -3.93 -20.61 -12.24
CA SER A 187 -4.90 -19.64 -12.75
C SER A 187 -5.11 -18.48 -11.78
N HIS A 188 -5.22 -18.81 -10.48
CA HIS A 188 -5.41 -17.83 -9.41
C HIS A 188 -4.24 -16.85 -9.36
N VAL A 189 -3.01 -17.35 -9.30
CA VAL A 189 -1.80 -16.50 -9.23
C VAL A 189 -1.53 -15.74 -10.54
N ALA A 190 -1.80 -16.34 -11.71
CA ALA A 190 -1.69 -15.66 -13.00
C ALA A 190 -2.61 -14.45 -13.09
N SER A 191 -3.86 -14.58 -12.64
CA SER A 191 -4.83 -13.47 -12.64
C SER A 191 -4.44 -12.35 -11.67
N ILE A 192 -3.89 -12.67 -10.49
CA ILE A 192 -3.41 -11.66 -9.54
C ILE A 192 -2.26 -10.84 -10.17
N ALA A 193 -1.34 -11.51 -10.87
CA ALA A 193 -0.20 -10.84 -11.48
C ALA A 193 -0.61 -9.94 -12.66
N ALA A 194 -1.43 -10.44 -13.58
CA ALA A 194 -1.60 -9.83 -14.90
C ALA A 194 -3.00 -10.01 -15.53
N ALA A 195 -4.07 -10.03 -14.74
CA ALA A 195 -5.43 -9.97 -15.29
C ALA A 195 -5.58 -8.74 -16.24
N PRO A 196 -6.03 -8.96 -17.49
CA PRO A 196 -6.20 -7.90 -18.48
C PRO A 196 -7.43 -7.06 -18.15
N TRP A 197 -7.43 -5.80 -18.56
CA TRP A 197 -8.62 -4.95 -18.39
C TRP A 197 -9.54 -5.11 -19.58
N ASN A 198 -10.59 -5.89 -19.40
CA ASN A 198 -11.57 -6.25 -20.43
C ASN A 198 -13.03 -6.02 -19.99
N GLY A 199 -13.26 -5.46 -18.80
CA GLY A 199 -14.57 -5.13 -18.25
C GLY A 199 -15.34 -6.32 -17.67
N VAL A 200 -14.70 -7.48 -17.48
CA VAL A 200 -15.38 -8.73 -17.05
C VAL A 200 -15.05 -9.11 -15.61
N GLY A 201 -13.84 -8.84 -15.13
CA GLY A 201 -13.33 -9.51 -13.94
C GLY A 201 -12.45 -8.64 -13.07
N MET A 202 -11.22 -9.11 -12.86
CA MET A 202 -10.22 -8.51 -11.99
C MET A 202 -9.29 -7.59 -12.76
N ALA A 203 -8.55 -6.77 -12.00
CA ALA A 203 -7.44 -5.99 -12.51
C ALA A 203 -6.10 -6.63 -12.09
N GLY A 204 -5.09 -6.53 -12.96
CA GLY A 204 -3.68 -6.81 -12.66
C GLY A 204 -2.76 -5.87 -13.43
N ALA A 205 -1.51 -6.27 -13.68
CA ALA A 205 -0.63 -5.62 -14.67
C ALA A 205 -1.14 -5.91 -16.09
N SER A 206 -2.19 -5.19 -16.50
CA SER A 206 -3.05 -5.55 -17.64
C SER A 206 -2.42 -5.48 -19.03
N GLN A 207 -1.22 -4.91 -19.16
CA GLN A 207 -0.44 -4.91 -20.41
C GLN A 207 0.78 -5.86 -20.36
N ALA A 208 0.96 -6.58 -19.25
CA ALA A 208 1.88 -7.71 -19.18
C ALA A 208 1.25 -8.94 -19.84
N ARG A 209 2.10 -9.91 -20.18
CA ARG A 209 1.70 -11.21 -20.71
C ARG A 209 2.14 -12.31 -19.77
N VAL A 210 1.31 -13.33 -19.60
CA VAL A 210 1.61 -14.48 -18.76
C VAL A 210 2.18 -15.60 -19.63
N LEU A 211 3.33 -16.13 -19.24
CA LEU A 211 3.91 -17.35 -19.79
C LEU A 211 3.63 -18.51 -18.80
N PRO A 212 2.54 -19.27 -18.98
CA PRO A 212 2.20 -20.37 -18.08
C PRO A 212 3.15 -21.56 -18.28
N ILE A 213 3.66 -22.11 -17.17
CA ILE A 213 4.47 -23.32 -17.17
C ILE A 213 3.88 -24.28 -16.14
N ARG A 214 3.26 -25.36 -16.58
CA ARG A 214 2.72 -26.38 -15.68
C ARG A 214 3.86 -27.29 -15.23
N LEU A 215 4.16 -27.30 -13.93
CA LEU A 215 5.13 -28.20 -13.29
C LEU A 215 4.61 -28.87 -12.02
N LEU A 216 3.41 -28.47 -11.58
CA LEU A 216 2.70 -29.07 -10.47
C LEU A 216 1.48 -29.83 -11.01
N ASP A 217 1.18 -30.97 -10.40
CA ASP A 217 -0.07 -31.69 -10.61
C ASP A 217 -1.27 -30.93 -10.01
N PRO A 218 -2.52 -31.33 -10.29
CA PRO A 218 -3.72 -30.69 -9.71
C PRO A 218 -3.78 -30.67 -8.18
N GLU A 219 -3.02 -31.55 -7.51
CA GLU A 219 -2.86 -31.58 -6.06
C GLU A 219 -1.80 -30.59 -5.55
N GLY A 220 -1.10 -29.89 -6.45
CA GLY A 220 -0.08 -28.90 -6.14
C GLY A 220 1.31 -29.50 -5.86
N SER A 221 1.53 -30.76 -6.26
CA SER A 221 2.79 -31.47 -6.06
C SER A 221 3.62 -31.50 -7.34
N GLY A 222 4.94 -31.42 -7.20
CA GLY A 222 5.87 -31.50 -8.33
C GLY A 222 7.31 -31.69 -7.87
N GLN A 223 8.25 -31.67 -8.81
CA GLN A 223 9.65 -31.98 -8.55
C GLN A 223 10.55 -30.75 -8.73
N GLU A 224 11.61 -30.68 -7.93
CA GLU A 224 12.62 -29.63 -8.04
C GLU A 224 13.33 -29.65 -9.42
N SER A 225 13.47 -30.83 -10.03
CA SER A 225 13.99 -30.97 -11.40
C SER A 225 13.15 -30.18 -12.41
N ASP A 226 11.83 -30.19 -12.25
CA ASP A 226 10.90 -29.54 -13.17
C ASP A 226 10.91 -28.02 -12.93
N LEU A 227 11.08 -27.59 -11.68
CA LEU A 227 11.36 -26.19 -11.36
C LEU A 227 12.65 -25.68 -12.02
N ILE A 228 13.73 -26.48 -11.99
CA ILE A 228 15.00 -26.14 -12.66
C ILE A 228 14.79 -25.98 -14.17
N LEU A 229 14.07 -26.92 -14.80
CA LEU A 229 13.75 -26.86 -16.23
C LEU A 229 12.86 -25.65 -16.56
N ALA A 230 11.86 -25.36 -15.73
CA ALA A 230 10.96 -24.22 -15.89
C ALA A 230 11.72 -22.89 -15.85
N LEU A 231 12.63 -22.69 -14.88
CA LEU A 231 13.45 -21.48 -14.76
C LEU A 231 14.34 -21.26 -15.99
N ARG A 232 14.92 -22.34 -16.51
CA ARG A 232 15.75 -22.30 -17.71
C ARG A 232 14.91 -21.97 -18.94
N TRP A 233 13.81 -22.69 -19.13
CA TRP A 233 12.92 -22.50 -20.27
C TRP A 233 12.30 -21.10 -20.29
N ALA A 234 11.93 -20.56 -19.12
CA ALA A 234 11.40 -19.20 -18.98
C ALA A 234 12.34 -18.13 -19.56
N VAL A 235 13.67 -18.34 -19.56
CA VAL A 235 14.66 -17.41 -20.15
C VAL A 235 15.20 -17.86 -21.50
N GLY A 236 14.50 -18.77 -22.19
CA GLY A 236 14.87 -19.28 -23.50
C GLY A 236 16.07 -20.24 -23.49
N LEU A 237 16.37 -20.90 -22.37
CA LEU A 237 17.28 -22.06 -22.34
C LEU A 237 16.46 -23.33 -22.57
N THR A 238 16.57 -23.92 -23.76
CA THR A 238 15.62 -24.93 -24.26
C THR A 238 16.22 -26.34 -24.28
N GLU A 239 16.92 -26.75 -23.21
CA GLU A 239 17.72 -27.99 -23.14
C GLU A 239 16.92 -29.28 -23.41
N GLY A 240 16.68 -29.60 -24.67
CA GLY A 240 15.78 -30.68 -25.08
C GLY A 240 14.29 -30.33 -24.99
N LEU A 241 13.95 -29.10 -24.61
CA LEU A 241 12.57 -28.59 -24.56
C LEU A 241 12.20 -27.82 -25.83
N PRO A 242 10.90 -27.64 -26.14
CA PRO A 242 10.46 -26.80 -27.24
C PRO A 242 11.02 -25.37 -27.16
N PRO A 243 11.22 -24.66 -28.29
CA PRO A 243 11.72 -23.30 -28.27
C PRO A 243 10.75 -22.37 -27.54
N ASN A 244 11.29 -21.45 -26.72
CA ASN A 244 10.52 -20.37 -26.10
C ASN A 244 10.78 -19.04 -26.84
N PRO A 245 9.87 -18.57 -27.71
CA PRO A 245 10.01 -17.27 -28.38
C PRO A 245 9.64 -16.08 -27.48
N HIS A 246 9.23 -16.32 -26.24
CA HIS A 246 8.74 -15.32 -25.30
C HIS A 246 9.51 -15.39 -23.96
N PRO A 247 10.81 -15.08 -23.94
CA PRO A 247 11.58 -15.10 -22.71
C PRO A 247 11.00 -14.12 -21.68
N ALA A 248 10.80 -14.61 -20.47
CA ALA A 248 10.27 -13.87 -19.35
C ALA A 248 11.30 -12.90 -18.76
N ARG A 249 10.81 -11.78 -18.24
CA ARG A 249 11.58 -10.80 -17.45
C ARG A 249 11.31 -10.92 -15.95
N VAL A 250 10.18 -11.52 -15.58
CA VAL A 250 9.78 -11.84 -14.21
C VAL A 250 9.35 -13.30 -14.17
N VAL A 251 9.69 -14.02 -13.10
CA VAL A 251 9.08 -15.30 -12.78
C VAL A 251 8.44 -15.23 -11.39
N ASN A 252 7.21 -15.74 -11.28
CA ASN A 252 6.48 -15.86 -10.03
C ASN A 252 6.44 -17.33 -9.59
N LEU A 253 7.13 -17.65 -8.50
CA LEU A 253 7.19 -18.99 -7.91
C LEU A 253 6.29 -19.03 -6.66
N SER A 254 5.00 -19.28 -6.87
CA SER A 254 4.03 -19.42 -5.78
C SER A 254 4.02 -20.83 -5.17
N LEU A 255 5.21 -21.40 -5.00
CA LEU A 255 5.49 -22.75 -4.51
C LEU A 255 6.61 -22.71 -3.46
N ALA A 256 6.66 -23.70 -2.59
CA ALA A 256 7.72 -23.85 -1.60
C ALA A 256 7.94 -25.32 -1.23
N GLY A 257 9.19 -25.70 -1.00
CA GLY A 257 9.60 -26.97 -0.42
C GLY A 257 10.42 -26.76 0.85
N ALA A 258 10.31 -27.67 1.81
CA ALA A 258 11.09 -27.62 3.04
C ALA A 258 12.54 -28.04 2.78
N GLY A 259 13.51 -27.27 3.28
CA GLY A 259 14.93 -27.56 3.17
C GLY A 259 15.76 -26.40 2.59
N PRO A 260 17.09 -26.60 2.52
CA PRO A 260 17.99 -25.61 1.92
C PRO A 260 17.81 -25.56 0.41
N CYS A 261 18.15 -24.42 -0.20
CA CYS A 261 18.34 -24.32 -1.64
C CYS A 261 19.42 -25.30 -2.12
N SER A 262 19.09 -26.18 -3.07
CA SER A 262 20.07 -27.11 -3.64
C SER A 262 21.06 -26.39 -4.56
N ALA A 263 22.25 -26.97 -4.76
CA ALA A 263 23.24 -26.41 -5.67
C ALA A 263 22.75 -26.36 -7.15
N PRO A 264 22.09 -27.40 -7.70
CA PRO A 264 21.52 -27.33 -9.05
C PRO A 264 20.45 -26.23 -9.22
N LEU A 265 19.57 -26.06 -8.23
CA LEU A 265 18.56 -25.00 -8.26
C LEU A 265 19.20 -23.61 -8.19
N GLN A 266 20.19 -23.42 -7.33
CA GLN A 266 20.93 -22.16 -7.25
C GLN A 266 21.63 -21.83 -8.58
N GLU A 267 22.24 -22.81 -9.25
CA GLU A 267 22.86 -22.59 -10.57
C GLU A 267 21.82 -22.19 -11.63
N ALA A 268 20.63 -22.81 -11.61
CA ALA A 268 19.55 -22.45 -12.51
C ALA A 268 19.07 -21.00 -12.30
N ILE A 269 18.91 -20.60 -11.03
CA ILE A 269 18.56 -19.22 -10.66
C ILE A 269 19.65 -18.25 -11.11
N ASP A 270 20.92 -18.55 -10.84
CA ASP A 270 22.04 -17.69 -11.22
C ASP A 270 22.10 -17.49 -12.75
N LYS A 271 21.91 -18.56 -13.54
CA LYS A 271 21.83 -18.49 -15.01
C LYS A 271 20.62 -17.71 -15.51
N ALA A 272 19.46 -17.88 -14.87
CA ALA A 272 18.24 -17.17 -15.25
C ALA A 272 18.37 -15.66 -14.97
N ARG A 273 18.90 -15.29 -13.79
CA ARG A 273 19.19 -13.88 -13.45
C ARG A 273 20.22 -13.25 -14.38
N ALA A 274 21.25 -13.99 -14.78
CA ALA A 274 22.24 -13.51 -15.75
C ALA A 274 21.63 -13.19 -17.13
N ARG A 275 20.42 -13.69 -17.44
CA ARG A 275 19.63 -13.34 -18.62
C ARG A 275 18.58 -12.25 -18.36
N GLY A 276 18.64 -11.59 -17.21
CA GLY A 276 17.73 -10.51 -16.86
C GLY A 276 16.36 -10.99 -16.36
N LEU A 277 16.30 -12.15 -15.71
CA LEU A 277 15.10 -12.59 -15.00
C LEU A 277 15.11 -12.11 -13.55
N LEU A 278 14.03 -11.43 -13.15
CA LEU A 278 13.71 -11.18 -11.75
C LEU A 278 12.93 -12.38 -11.17
N VAL A 279 13.43 -12.98 -10.10
CA VAL A 279 12.84 -14.18 -9.49
C VAL A 279 12.10 -13.80 -8.20
N VAL A 280 10.78 -13.95 -8.20
CA VAL A 280 9.91 -13.72 -7.03
C VAL A 280 9.42 -15.05 -6.52
N ALA A 281 9.51 -15.31 -5.21
CA ALA A 281 9.04 -16.56 -4.62
C ALA A 281 8.26 -16.35 -3.32
N ALA A 282 7.24 -17.18 -3.13
CA ALA A 282 6.47 -17.25 -1.89
C ALA A 282 7.34 -17.75 -0.72
N ALA A 283 7.27 -17.10 0.44
CA ALA A 283 8.09 -17.43 1.61
C ALA A 283 7.67 -18.74 2.33
N GLY A 284 6.48 -19.27 2.04
CA GLY A 284 5.89 -20.45 2.70
C GLY A 284 4.87 -20.10 3.79
N ASN A 285 4.12 -21.11 4.24
CA ASN A 285 2.87 -20.96 5.01
C ASN A 285 2.85 -21.79 6.31
N GLN A 286 4.00 -21.96 6.96
CA GLN A 286 4.16 -22.81 8.16
C GLN A 286 4.27 -21.99 9.45
N GLY A 287 4.25 -20.66 9.39
CA GLY A 287 4.49 -19.78 10.53
C GLY A 287 5.94 -19.83 11.05
N GLU A 288 6.85 -20.39 10.25
CA GLU A 288 8.26 -20.62 10.58
C GLU A 288 9.18 -19.59 9.93
N ASP A 289 10.50 -19.77 10.05
CA ASP A 289 11.49 -18.92 9.37
C ASP A 289 11.59 -19.27 7.89
N TYR A 290 11.38 -18.29 7.00
CA TYR A 290 11.41 -18.54 5.54
C TYR A 290 12.75 -19.13 5.04
N ARG A 291 13.85 -18.92 5.79
CA ARG A 291 15.17 -19.48 5.45
C ARG A 291 15.19 -21.00 5.42
N GLY A 292 14.20 -21.66 6.04
CA GLY A 292 14.00 -23.10 5.97
C GLY A 292 13.33 -23.61 4.69
N TYR A 293 12.94 -22.74 3.75
CA TYR A 293 12.10 -23.09 2.61
C TYR A 293 12.66 -22.59 1.28
N PHE A 294 12.85 -23.49 0.32
CA PHE A 294 13.27 -23.18 -1.05
C PHE A 294 12.05 -23.05 -1.97
N PRO A 295 12.10 -22.29 -3.08
CA PRO A 295 13.24 -21.51 -3.59
C PRO A 295 13.43 -20.14 -2.92
N ALA A 296 12.54 -19.71 -2.02
CA ALA A 296 12.60 -18.38 -1.41
C ALA A 296 13.90 -18.10 -0.62
N ASN A 297 14.53 -19.14 -0.06
CA ASN A 297 15.82 -19.03 0.61
C ASN A 297 17.06 -19.05 -0.33
N CYS A 298 16.87 -19.22 -1.63
CA CYS A 298 17.96 -19.19 -2.61
C CYS A 298 18.52 -17.78 -2.80
N ARG A 299 19.81 -17.65 -3.13
CA ARG A 299 20.40 -16.34 -3.44
C ARG A 299 19.82 -15.81 -4.75
N GLY A 300 19.59 -14.50 -4.81
CA GLY A 300 19.06 -13.85 -5.99
C GLY A 300 17.55 -13.97 -6.17
N VAL A 301 16.85 -14.56 -5.20
CA VAL A 301 15.38 -14.63 -5.15
C VAL A 301 14.83 -13.55 -4.22
N LEU A 302 13.80 -12.83 -4.69
CA LEU A 302 13.00 -11.93 -3.85
C LEU A 302 11.93 -12.75 -3.14
N ALA A 303 12.18 -13.11 -1.88
CA ALA A 303 11.22 -13.81 -1.03
C ALA A 303 10.09 -12.87 -0.56
N VAL A 304 8.84 -13.35 -0.63
CA VAL A 304 7.64 -12.57 -0.34
C VAL A 304 6.79 -13.23 0.75
N GLY A 305 6.60 -12.52 1.86
CA GLY A 305 5.66 -12.88 2.93
C GLY A 305 4.26 -12.32 2.70
N ALA A 306 3.27 -12.80 3.47
CA ALA A 306 1.86 -12.45 3.30
C ALA A 306 1.33 -11.58 4.45
N VAL A 307 0.57 -10.54 4.10
CA VAL A 307 -0.24 -9.76 5.05
C VAL A 307 -1.74 -9.93 4.79
N GLY A 308 -2.54 -9.72 5.84
CA GLY A 308 -3.99 -9.57 5.74
C GLY A 308 -4.42 -8.13 5.40
N PRO A 309 -5.75 -7.87 5.30
CA PRO A 309 -6.30 -6.53 5.04
C PRO A 309 -5.94 -5.46 6.08
N ASP A 310 -5.61 -5.88 7.29
CA ASP A 310 -5.13 -5.02 8.39
C ASP A 310 -3.65 -4.63 8.25
N GLY A 311 -2.97 -5.09 7.20
CA GLY A 311 -1.56 -4.86 6.96
C GLY A 311 -0.63 -5.59 7.94
N ARG A 312 -1.18 -6.54 8.72
CA ARG A 312 -0.41 -7.37 9.64
C ARG A 312 0.02 -8.67 8.98
N LEU A 313 1.14 -9.22 9.42
CA LEU A 313 1.61 -10.53 8.97
C LEU A 313 0.51 -11.57 9.20
N ALA A 314 0.15 -12.31 8.14
CA ALA A 314 -0.87 -13.34 8.24
C ALA A 314 -0.40 -14.48 9.16
N PRO A 315 -1.27 -15.10 9.98
CA PRO A 315 -0.87 -16.09 10.99
C PRO A 315 -0.10 -17.29 10.44
N TYR A 316 -0.42 -17.70 9.21
CA TYR A 316 0.25 -18.82 8.53
C TYR A 316 1.58 -18.42 7.89
N ALA A 317 1.84 -17.14 7.64
CA ALA A 317 2.97 -16.72 6.81
C ALA A 317 4.31 -17.00 7.50
N ASN A 318 5.26 -17.58 6.75
CA ASN A 318 6.62 -17.67 7.23
C ASN A 318 7.21 -16.26 7.47
N ARG A 319 7.96 -16.13 8.55
CA ARG A 319 8.52 -14.89 9.07
C ARG A 319 9.88 -14.59 8.44
N GLY A 320 10.25 -13.31 8.46
CA GLY A 320 11.58 -12.84 8.08
C GLY A 320 11.79 -12.57 6.58
N ALA A 321 10.75 -12.72 5.76
CA ALA A 321 10.81 -12.33 4.35
C ALA A 321 11.16 -10.83 4.20
N PRO A 322 12.03 -10.45 3.26
CA PRO A 322 12.49 -9.07 3.08
C PRO A 322 11.39 -8.12 2.59
N LEU A 323 10.34 -8.66 1.97
CA LEU A 323 9.19 -7.92 1.49
C LEU A 323 7.90 -8.68 1.85
N LEU A 324 6.89 -7.95 2.27
CA LEU A 324 5.55 -8.44 2.53
C LEU A 324 4.59 -7.88 1.47
N ALA A 325 3.60 -8.68 1.07
CA ALA A 325 2.56 -8.26 0.14
C ALA A 325 1.20 -8.87 0.52
N PRO A 326 0.09 -8.37 -0.03
CA PRO A 326 -1.25 -8.88 0.26
C PRO A 326 -1.38 -10.37 -0.06
N GLY A 327 -1.48 -11.21 0.96
CA GLY A 327 -1.67 -12.66 0.82
C GLY A 327 -2.96 -13.17 1.45
N GLY A 328 -3.66 -12.32 2.21
CA GLY A 328 -4.96 -12.61 2.79
C GLY A 328 -4.93 -13.20 4.19
N ASN A 329 -6.02 -13.00 4.92
CA ASN A 329 -6.25 -13.58 6.24
C ASN A 329 -7.73 -13.90 6.40
N MET A 330 -8.14 -15.08 5.93
CA MET A 330 -9.51 -15.57 5.93
C MET A 330 -10.04 -15.89 7.34
N ASP A 331 -9.20 -15.86 8.38
CA ASP A 331 -9.66 -15.85 9.78
C ASP A 331 -10.48 -14.59 10.09
N LEU A 332 -10.26 -13.50 9.33
CA LEU A 332 -11.05 -12.27 9.38
C LEU A 332 -12.32 -12.33 8.51
N GLY A 333 -12.54 -13.44 7.82
CA GLY A 333 -13.68 -13.70 6.94
C GLY A 333 -13.26 -14.03 5.49
N PRO A 334 -14.13 -14.68 4.69
CA PRO A 334 -13.77 -15.13 3.35
C PRO A 334 -13.26 -14.02 2.41
N GLU A 335 -13.82 -12.81 2.52
CA GLU A 335 -13.45 -11.66 1.69
C GLU A 335 -12.10 -11.03 2.10
N ALA A 336 -11.55 -11.41 3.25
CA ALA A 336 -10.19 -11.05 3.66
C ALA A 336 -9.13 -11.92 2.98
N GLY A 337 -9.54 -12.92 2.18
CA GLY A 337 -8.66 -13.60 1.23
C GLY A 337 -8.34 -12.74 0.00
N ILE A 338 -7.54 -13.28 -0.90
CA ILE A 338 -7.21 -12.67 -2.19
C ILE A 338 -8.08 -13.29 -3.27
N LEU A 339 -8.81 -12.45 -3.99
CA LEU A 339 -9.61 -12.86 -5.14
C LEU A 339 -8.69 -13.25 -6.30
N GLY A 340 -9.06 -14.30 -7.03
CA GLY A 340 -8.35 -14.78 -8.21
C GLY A 340 -9.27 -15.62 -9.10
N ALA A 341 -8.87 -15.77 -10.35
CA ALA A 341 -9.49 -16.69 -11.31
C ALA A 341 -9.47 -18.13 -10.79
N GLY A 342 -10.47 -18.90 -11.14
CA GLY A 342 -10.57 -20.30 -10.76
C GLY A 342 -11.78 -20.98 -11.39
N PHE A 343 -12.10 -22.14 -10.83
CA PHE A 343 -13.23 -22.94 -11.27
C PHE A 343 -14.08 -23.33 -10.06
N LEU A 344 -15.40 -23.19 -10.21
CA LEU A 344 -16.39 -23.49 -9.19
C LEU A 344 -17.17 -24.73 -9.63
N PRO A 345 -17.07 -25.86 -8.92
CA PRO A 345 -17.81 -27.08 -9.25
C PRO A 345 -19.31 -26.81 -9.43
N GLY A 346 -19.86 -27.22 -10.57
CA GLY A 346 -21.27 -27.01 -10.93
C GLY A 346 -21.63 -25.62 -11.44
N GLN A 347 -20.70 -24.65 -11.40
CA GLN A 347 -20.88 -23.29 -11.95
C GLN A 347 -19.92 -22.99 -13.11
N GLY A 348 -18.80 -23.71 -13.21
CA GLY A 348 -17.80 -23.51 -14.26
C GLY A 348 -16.74 -22.49 -13.88
N MET A 349 -16.20 -21.77 -14.87
CA MET A 349 -15.23 -20.69 -14.66
C MET A 349 -15.80 -19.62 -13.74
N GLY A 350 -15.02 -19.14 -12.78
CA GLY A 350 -15.43 -18.11 -11.83
C GLY A 350 -14.29 -17.64 -10.95
N TRP A 351 -14.60 -16.87 -9.92
CA TRP A 351 -13.60 -16.29 -9.04
C TRP A 351 -13.73 -16.83 -7.63
N ARG A 352 -12.58 -17.03 -6.98
CA ARG A 352 -12.53 -17.54 -5.60
C ARG A 352 -11.52 -16.78 -4.76
N TYR A 353 -11.80 -16.72 -3.47
CA TYR A 353 -10.84 -16.23 -2.49
C TYR A 353 -9.94 -17.38 -2.04
N LEU A 354 -8.63 -17.16 -2.06
CA LEU A 354 -7.61 -18.01 -1.45
C LEU A 354 -6.73 -17.16 -0.53
N GLN A 355 -5.94 -17.81 0.31
CA GLN A 355 -4.93 -17.14 1.13
C GLN A 355 -3.61 -17.89 1.08
N GLY A 356 -2.51 -17.15 1.19
CA GLY A 356 -1.17 -17.72 1.17
C GLY A 356 -0.11 -16.70 0.81
N THR A 357 1.14 -17.01 1.14
CA THR A 357 2.30 -16.35 0.52
C THR A 357 2.31 -16.55 -1.00
N SER A 358 1.68 -17.63 -1.49
CA SER A 358 1.39 -17.87 -2.89
C SER A 358 0.51 -16.81 -3.55
N GLN A 359 -0.38 -16.14 -2.81
CA GLN A 359 -1.19 -15.03 -3.29
C GLN A 359 -0.46 -13.67 -3.11
N ALA A 360 0.49 -13.58 -2.18
CA ALA A 360 1.33 -12.40 -1.99
C ALA A 360 2.39 -12.24 -3.10
N ALA A 361 3.09 -13.31 -3.46
CA ALA A 361 4.10 -13.32 -4.51
C ALA A 361 3.64 -12.70 -5.87
N PRO A 362 2.45 -13.03 -6.42
CA PRO A 362 2.02 -12.48 -7.71
C PRO A 362 1.69 -11.00 -7.66
N HIS A 363 1.36 -10.42 -6.50
CA HIS A 363 1.29 -8.95 -6.36
C HIS A 363 2.68 -8.32 -6.59
N VAL A 364 3.73 -8.90 -6.02
CA VAL A 364 5.11 -8.42 -6.25
C VAL A 364 5.54 -8.66 -7.70
N ALA A 365 5.17 -9.78 -8.32
CA ALA A 365 5.47 -10.05 -9.73
C ALA A 365 4.76 -9.08 -10.67
N GLY A 366 3.48 -8.76 -10.43
CA GLY A 366 2.73 -7.74 -11.17
C GLY A 366 3.30 -6.34 -10.99
N ALA A 367 3.73 -6.00 -9.76
CA ALA A 367 4.42 -4.74 -9.48
C ALA A 367 5.75 -4.63 -10.23
N ALA A 368 6.56 -5.70 -10.20
CA ALA A 368 7.79 -5.77 -10.97
C ALA A 368 7.52 -5.61 -12.47
N ALA A 369 6.46 -6.25 -13.00
CA ALA A 369 6.10 -6.10 -14.40
C ALA A 369 5.81 -4.63 -14.76
N ILE A 370 5.08 -3.90 -13.92
CA ILE A 370 4.84 -2.46 -14.13
C ILE A 370 6.17 -1.68 -14.20
N LEU A 371 7.08 -1.89 -13.24
CA LEU A 371 8.38 -1.19 -13.21
C LEU A 371 9.24 -1.52 -14.44
N LEU A 372 9.27 -2.78 -14.86
CA LEU A 372 10.03 -3.22 -16.03
C LEU A 372 9.42 -2.68 -17.34
N GLY A 373 8.09 -2.54 -17.40
CA GLY A 373 7.38 -1.92 -18.52
C GLY A 373 7.70 -0.43 -18.67
N LEU A 374 8.11 0.22 -17.58
CA LEU A 374 8.63 1.59 -17.58
C LEU A 374 10.11 1.67 -18.01
N GLY A 375 10.71 0.56 -18.42
CA GLY A 375 12.09 0.50 -18.89
C GLY A 375 13.12 0.19 -17.81
N ALA A 376 12.70 -0.16 -16.59
CA ALA A 376 13.62 -0.64 -15.56
C ALA A 376 14.32 -1.93 -16.01
N ASP A 377 15.59 -2.08 -15.62
CA ASP A 377 16.21 -3.39 -15.60
C ASP A 377 15.74 -4.20 -14.36
N PRO A 378 15.93 -5.53 -14.34
CA PRO A 378 15.48 -6.41 -13.26
C PRO A 378 16.05 -6.04 -11.89
N ASP A 379 17.33 -5.71 -11.82
CA ASP A 379 17.97 -5.36 -10.54
C ASP A 379 17.39 -4.04 -10.05
N ALA A 380 17.31 -2.99 -10.90
CA ALA A 380 16.69 -1.71 -10.56
C ALA A 380 15.23 -1.86 -10.09
N ALA A 381 14.44 -2.72 -10.74
CA ALA A 381 13.07 -3.02 -10.32
C ALA A 381 13.01 -3.70 -8.95
N GLN A 382 13.86 -4.72 -8.70
CA GLN A 382 13.96 -5.35 -7.38
C GLN A 382 14.36 -4.34 -6.29
N GLY A 383 15.32 -3.48 -6.63
CA GLY A 383 15.79 -2.37 -5.82
C GLY A 383 14.66 -1.46 -5.41
N ALA A 384 13.95 -0.92 -6.40
CA ALA A 384 12.80 -0.05 -6.24
C ALA A 384 11.70 -0.69 -5.36
N LEU A 385 11.38 -1.97 -5.56
CA LEU A 385 10.37 -2.67 -4.75
C LEU A 385 10.75 -2.74 -3.26
N LEU A 386 12.03 -2.95 -2.95
CA LEU A 386 12.52 -3.01 -1.57
C LEU A 386 12.71 -1.61 -0.96
N ALA A 387 13.26 -0.70 -1.75
CA ALA A 387 13.58 0.68 -1.39
C ALA A 387 12.33 1.53 -1.16
N GLY A 388 11.31 1.31 -1.97
CA GLY A 388 10.04 2.01 -1.92
C GLY A 388 9.02 1.38 -0.97
N ALA A 389 9.30 0.20 -0.41
CA ALA A 389 8.37 -0.49 0.47
C ALA A 389 8.07 0.34 1.73
N ARG A 390 6.80 0.43 2.10
CA ARG A 390 6.38 1.14 3.32
C ARG A 390 6.70 0.30 4.55
N ARG A 391 7.27 0.90 5.59
CA ARG A 391 7.44 0.21 6.87
C ARG A 391 6.08 -0.06 7.54
N GLY A 392 5.76 -1.34 7.72
CA GLY A 392 4.60 -1.84 8.46
C GLY A 392 4.98 -2.36 9.85
N PRO A 393 3.99 -2.82 10.64
CA PRO A 393 4.21 -3.32 11.99
C PRO A 393 5.09 -4.58 12.04
N ASP A 394 5.03 -5.41 11.00
CA ASP A 394 5.67 -6.73 10.96
C ASP A 394 6.75 -6.86 9.87
N GLY A 395 7.07 -5.77 9.15
CA GLY A 395 8.07 -5.78 8.07
C GLY A 395 7.88 -4.68 7.03
N LEU A 396 8.62 -4.78 5.92
CA LEU A 396 8.46 -3.90 4.76
C LEU A 396 7.29 -4.38 3.90
N LEU A 397 6.27 -3.54 3.73
CA LEU A 397 5.09 -3.83 2.93
C LEU A 397 5.22 -3.21 1.54
N LEU A 398 4.92 -3.99 0.50
CA LEU A 398 4.85 -3.55 -0.89
C LEU A 398 4.07 -2.24 -1.01
N ASP A 399 4.70 -1.24 -1.62
CA ASP A 399 4.14 0.08 -1.89
C ASP A 399 4.63 0.55 -3.27
N LEU A 400 3.77 0.43 -4.28
CA LEU A 400 4.14 0.78 -5.66
C LEU A 400 4.42 2.27 -5.84
N PRO A 401 3.71 3.22 -5.21
CA PRO A 401 4.06 4.64 -5.24
C PRO A 401 5.49 4.89 -4.75
N GLY A 402 5.87 4.34 -3.60
CA GLY A 402 7.24 4.39 -3.11
C GLY A 402 8.22 3.72 -4.07
N ALA A 403 7.87 2.58 -4.66
CA ALA A 403 8.74 1.90 -5.61
C ALA A 403 8.97 2.72 -6.89
N LEU A 404 7.94 3.41 -7.40
CA LEU A 404 8.07 4.31 -8.55
C LEU A 404 8.99 5.50 -8.24
N LEU A 405 8.89 6.08 -7.04
CA LEU A 405 9.79 7.14 -6.59
C LEU A 405 11.24 6.62 -6.46
N ALA A 406 11.43 5.44 -5.88
CA ALA A 406 12.74 4.80 -5.79
C ALA A 406 13.33 4.47 -7.17
N LEU A 407 12.50 4.12 -8.15
CA LEU A 407 12.93 3.86 -9.53
C LEU A 407 13.44 5.14 -10.22
N GLU A 408 12.86 6.31 -9.96
CA GLU A 408 13.41 7.60 -10.42
C GLU A 408 14.84 7.85 -9.86
N GLY A 409 15.15 7.23 -8.72
CA GLY A 409 16.50 7.11 -8.14
C GLY A 409 17.33 5.91 -8.56
N GLY A 410 17.02 5.28 -9.70
CA GLY A 410 17.74 4.10 -10.19
C GLY A 410 17.61 2.85 -9.30
N GLY A 411 16.55 2.77 -8.48
CA GLY A 411 16.32 1.66 -7.55
C GLY A 411 17.11 1.77 -6.25
N VAL A 412 17.70 2.93 -5.96
CA VAL A 412 18.33 3.24 -4.68
C VAL A 412 17.34 3.98 -3.80
N ALA A 413 17.28 3.67 -2.50
CA ALA A 413 16.79 4.59 -1.48
C ALA A 413 17.79 4.71 -0.33
N LEU A 414 17.83 5.91 0.24
CA LEU A 414 18.59 6.24 1.43
C LEU A 414 17.61 6.60 2.54
N GLU A 415 17.64 5.85 3.63
CA GLU A 415 16.87 6.18 4.83
C GLU A 415 17.82 6.65 5.93
N VAL A 416 17.53 7.80 6.52
CA VAL A 416 18.16 8.27 7.76
C VAL A 416 17.10 8.22 8.85
N GLU A 417 17.34 7.46 9.90
CA GLU A 417 16.37 7.35 11.00
C GLU A 417 16.67 8.39 12.08
N GLY A 418 15.79 9.40 12.19
CA GLY A 418 15.81 10.41 13.26
C GLY A 418 16.67 11.63 12.97
N GLY A 419 17.04 12.33 14.05
CA GLY A 419 17.89 13.53 14.03
C GLY A 419 18.79 13.55 15.26
N LEU A 420 19.84 14.37 15.21
CA LEU A 420 20.80 14.52 16.31
C LEU A 420 20.60 15.84 17.03
N ASP A 421 20.55 15.77 18.37
CA ASP A 421 20.75 16.93 19.24
C ASP A 421 22.17 16.85 19.81
N LEU A 422 23.05 17.77 19.40
CA LEU A 422 24.45 17.81 19.82
C LEU A 422 24.77 19.09 20.57
N ARG A 423 25.75 19.05 21.46
CA ARG A 423 26.44 20.25 21.99
C ARG A 423 27.69 20.55 21.17
N PRO A 424 28.20 21.79 21.20
CA PRO A 424 29.51 22.07 20.63
C PRO A 424 30.59 21.21 21.29
N GLY A 425 31.43 20.56 20.48
CA GLY A 425 32.42 19.57 20.92
C GLY A 425 31.92 18.13 20.98
N GLU A 426 30.64 17.87 20.70
CA GLU A 426 30.03 16.54 20.79
C GLU A 426 29.96 15.82 19.45
N ALA A 427 29.97 14.49 19.49
CA ALA A 427 29.69 13.63 18.35
C ALA A 427 28.46 12.75 18.61
N GLY A 428 27.64 12.57 17.58
CA GLY A 428 26.50 11.66 17.59
C GLY A 428 26.52 10.72 16.40
N ALA A 429 25.59 9.77 16.41
CA ALA A 429 25.47 8.73 15.40
C ALA A 429 24.00 8.52 15.02
N LEU A 430 23.73 8.39 13.72
CA LEU A 430 22.42 8.03 13.18
C LEU A 430 22.52 6.74 12.36
N PRO A 431 21.52 5.85 12.44
CA PRO A 431 21.42 4.73 11.51
C PRO A 431 21.13 5.26 10.12
N VAL A 432 21.83 4.70 9.13
CA VAL A 432 21.55 4.94 7.72
C VAL A 432 21.34 3.60 7.03
N ARG A 433 20.26 3.49 6.25
CA ARG A 433 19.97 2.30 5.47
C ARG A 433 20.08 2.62 3.99
N VAL A 434 20.91 1.85 3.28
CA VAL A 434 21.07 1.92 1.83
C VAL A 434 20.33 0.74 1.22
N LEU A 435 19.15 1.02 0.68
CA LEU A 435 18.32 0.05 -0.03
C LEU A 435 18.66 0.13 -1.51
N SER A 436 19.43 -0.83 -1.99
CA SER A 436 19.85 -0.88 -3.39
C SER A 436 20.00 -2.33 -3.85
N PRO A 437 19.68 -2.67 -5.10
CA PRO A 437 19.85 -4.03 -5.61
C PRO A 437 21.33 -4.34 -5.81
N THR A 438 22.11 -3.35 -6.22
CA THR A 438 23.55 -3.41 -6.45
C THR A 438 24.33 -2.57 -5.44
N PRO A 439 25.62 -2.86 -5.21
CA PRO A 439 26.53 -1.97 -4.47
C PRO A 439 26.56 -0.55 -5.08
N VAL A 440 26.18 0.48 -4.32
CA VAL A 440 26.25 1.91 -4.70
C VAL A 440 27.04 2.72 -3.66
N PRO A 441 28.00 3.57 -4.08
CA PRO A 441 28.74 4.41 -3.15
C PRO A 441 27.84 5.52 -2.59
N VAL A 442 27.93 5.77 -1.28
CA VAL A 442 27.24 6.87 -0.61
C VAL A 442 28.20 8.04 -0.39
N GLY A 443 27.85 9.22 -0.90
CA GLY A 443 28.53 10.48 -0.60
C GLY A 443 27.90 11.18 0.61
N VAL A 444 28.73 11.80 1.46
CA VAL A 444 28.29 12.54 2.66
C VAL A 444 28.72 14.00 2.56
N TYR A 445 27.76 14.92 2.70
CA TYR A 445 27.95 16.36 2.49
C TYR A 445 27.39 17.14 3.69
N PRO A 446 28.20 17.36 4.75
CA PRO A 446 27.79 18.13 5.91
C PRO A 446 27.74 19.64 5.63
N GLU A 447 26.70 20.32 6.08
CA GLU A 447 26.56 21.78 5.96
C GLU A 447 27.19 22.55 7.13
N GLY A 448 27.52 23.81 6.87
CA GLY A 448 27.90 24.78 7.90
C GLY A 448 29.19 24.45 8.66
N GLY A 449 30.04 23.57 8.17
CA GLY A 449 31.28 23.17 8.85
C GLY A 449 31.10 22.11 9.94
N LEU A 450 30.01 21.33 9.91
CA LEU A 450 29.98 20.04 10.59
C LEU A 450 31.00 19.08 9.95
N SER A 451 31.51 18.14 10.75
CA SER A 451 32.28 17.01 10.23
C SER A 451 31.39 15.77 10.27
N ALA A 452 31.19 15.10 9.14
CA ALA A 452 30.38 13.90 9.08
C ALA A 452 31.00 12.84 8.18
N TYR A 453 30.85 11.58 8.55
CA TYR A 453 31.28 10.43 7.75
C TYR A 453 30.40 9.21 8.01
N LEU A 454 30.32 8.33 7.03
CA LEU A 454 29.56 7.08 7.09
C LEU A 454 30.49 5.92 7.45
N PHE A 455 30.15 5.14 8.48
CA PHE A 455 30.95 4.00 8.94
C PHE A 455 30.12 2.73 9.20
N PRO A 456 30.42 1.59 8.51
CA PRO A 456 31.19 1.58 7.26
C PRO A 456 30.51 2.48 6.21
N ASN A 457 31.12 2.71 5.05
CA ASN A 457 30.37 3.20 3.89
C ASN A 457 29.88 1.95 3.14
N PRO A 458 28.73 1.35 3.53
CA PRO A 458 28.26 0.16 2.88
C PRO A 458 27.85 0.55 1.48
N ALA A 459 28.35 -0.21 0.50
CA ALA A 459 27.79 -0.10 -0.83
C ALA A 459 26.33 -0.58 -0.87
N LYS A 460 25.87 -1.37 0.12
CA LYS A 460 24.48 -1.81 0.31
C LYS A 460 24.27 -2.25 1.76
N GLY A 461 23.10 -1.96 2.34
CA GLY A 461 22.74 -2.38 3.70
C GLY A 461 22.85 -1.26 4.74
N GLU A 462 23.14 -1.62 5.98
CA GLU A 462 23.14 -0.68 7.10
C GLU A 462 24.51 -0.04 7.33
N ALA A 463 24.47 1.25 7.68
CA ALA A 463 25.61 2.09 7.99
C ALA A 463 25.33 2.94 9.23
N VAL A 464 26.36 3.55 9.79
CA VAL A 464 26.22 4.56 10.83
C VAL A 464 26.79 5.88 10.34
N LEU A 465 25.95 6.92 10.24
CA LEU A 465 26.39 8.28 10.00
C LEU A 465 26.88 8.88 11.31
N ARG A 466 28.19 9.12 11.43
CA ARG A 466 28.76 9.84 12.55
C ARG A 466 28.88 11.31 12.21
N VAL A 467 28.37 12.16 13.08
CA VAL A 467 28.42 13.62 12.94
C VAL A 467 29.08 14.22 14.17
N TYR A 468 30.02 15.14 13.95
CA TYR A 468 30.71 15.90 14.98
C TYR A 468 30.43 17.39 14.81
N ALA A 469 30.04 18.03 15.91
CA ALA A 469 29.91 19.48 16.02
C ALA A 469 31.19 20.07 16.65
N PRO A 470 31.98 20.88 15.92
CA PRO A 470 33.16 21.52 16.50
C PRO A 470 32.85 22.38 17.74
N GLU A 471 33.82 22.59 18.62
CA GLU A 471 33.63 23.40 19.84
C GLU A 471 33.14 24.84 19.56
N ALA A 472 33.58 25.44 18.45
CA ALA A 472 33.18 26.79 18.04
C ALA A 472 31.85 26.84 17.28
N LYS A 473 31.11 25.73 17.19
CA LYS A 473 29.91 25.61 16.37
C LYS A 473 28.76 26.44 16.97
N PRO A 474 28.19 27.42 16.24
CA PRO A 474 27.10 28.21 16.78
C PRO A 474 25.82 27.36 16.91
N PRO A 475 24.97 27.66 17.90
CA PRO A 475 23.70 26.96 18.05
C PRO A 475 22.80 27.19 16.83
N GLY A 476 22.08 26.15 16.42
CA GLY A 476 21.23 26.21 15.24
C GLY A 476 20.88 24.84 14.68
N LEU A 477 20.04 24.84 13.66
CA LEU A 477 19.72 23.66 12.87
C LEU A 477 20.67 23.57 11.67
N TYR A 478 21.32 22.43 11.53
CA TYR A 478 22.20 22.10 10.41
C TYR A 478 21.73 20.81 9.76
N ARG A 479 22.26 20.55 8.56
CA ARG A 479 21.89 19.39 7.77
C ARG A 479 23.12 18.67 7.28
N VAL A 480 23.01 17.35 7.16
CA VAL A 480 23.98 16.52 6.46
C VAL A 480 23.24 15.82 5.34
N HIS A 481 23.66 16.08 4.10
CA HIS A 481 23.07 15.44 2.92
C HIS A 481 23.84 14.16 2.61
N LEU A 482 23.11 13.07 2.38
CA LEU A 482 23.65 11.83 1.87
C LEU A 482 23.14 11.63 0.46
N ARG A 483 24.02 11.28 -0.47
CA ARG A 483 23.65 11.07 -1.88
C ARG A 483 24.13 9.74 -2.39
N ALA A 484 23.25 8.98 -3.04
CA ALA A 484 23.55 7.70 -3.68
C ALA A 484 22.57 7.44 -4.80
N GLY A 485 23.06 6.98 -5.97
CA GLY A 485 22.18 6.60 -7.09
C GLY A 485 21.26 7.71 -7.62
N GLY A 486 21.57 8.99 -7.38
CA GLY A 486 20.68 10.11 -7.74
C GLY A 486 19.60 10.41 -6.70
N GLN A 487 19.52 9.64 -5.61
CA GLN A 487 18.72 9.98 -4.43
C GLN A 487 19.51 10.84 -3.44
N GLU A 488 18.76 11.60 -2.64
CA GLU A 488 19.27 12.42 -1.55
C GLU A 488 18.46 12.16 -0.28
N ALA A 489 19.14 11.90 0.83
CA ALA A 489 18.55 11.83 2.16
C ALA A 489 19.19 12.87 3.08
N LEU A 490 18.44 13.32 4.07
CA LEU A 490 18.83 14.44 4.91
C LEU A 490 18.80 14.05 6.38
N ALA A 491 19.92 14.24 7.07
CA ALA A 491 20.00 14.15 8.52
C ALA A 491 19.91 15.56 9.12
N GLU A 492 18.93 15.78 9.99
CA GLU A 492 18.83 17.03 10.76
C GLU A 492 19.69 16.95 12.02
N VAL A 493 20.51 17.98 12.24
CA VAL A 493 21.43 18.08 13.37
C VAL A 493 21.20 19.42 14.05
N ARG A 494 20.61 19.40 15.24
CA ARG A 494 20.43 20.57 16.08
C ARG A 494 21.62 20.69 17.01
N VAL A 495 22.34 21.80 16.91
CA VAL A 495 23.40 22.14 17.85
C VAL A 495 22.80 23.03 18.92
N ALA A 496 22.78 22.54 20.16
CA ALA A 496 22.32 23.27 21.32
C ALA A 496 23.29 24.41 21.67
N GLN A 497 22.79 25.41 22.40
CA GLN A 497 23.66 26.45 22.94
C GLN A 497 24.62 25.82 23.96
N ALA A 498 25.92 26.03 23.77
CA ALA A 498 26.90 25.60 24.77
C ALA A 498 26.52 26.20 26.13
N PRO A 499 26.51 25.40 27.22
CA PRO A 499 26.38 25.96 28.53
C PRO A 499 27.50 26.97 28.75
N ALA A 500 27.14 28.08 29.38
CA ALA A 500 28.11 29.06 29.77
C ALA A 500 29.13 28.43 30.71
N ALA A 501 30.40 28.29 30.31
CA ALA A 501 31.46 27.96 31.26
C ALA A 501 31.36 28.90 32.47
N ARG A 502 31.34 28.33 33.68
CA ARG A 502 31.16 29.09 34.93
C ARG A 502 32.40 28.93 35.79
N VAL A 503 32.79 30.00 36.45
CA VAL A 503 33.78 29.91 37.52
C VAL A 503 33.04 29.64 38.82
N VAL A 504 33.38 28.56 39.51
CA VAL A 504 32.77 28.19 40.79
C VAL A 504 33.83 28.29 41.88
N LEU A 505 33.48 28.98 42.96
CA LEU A 505 34.28 29.08 44.17
C LEU A 505 33.62 28.26 45.27
N GLU A 506 34.39 27.40 45.92
CA GLU A 506 33.96 26.68 47.12
C GLU A 506 34.82 27.09 48.32
N ALA A 507 34.20 27.33 49.47
CA ALA A 507 34.87 27.50 50.76
C ALA A 507 34.50 26.33 51.68
N CYS A 508 35.43 25.41 51.87
CA CYS A 508 35.22 24.18 52.61
C CYS A 508 35.84 24.25 54.02
N PRO A 509 35.06 24.15 55.11
CA PRO A 509 35.61 24.03 56.46
C PRO A 509 36.28 22.65 56.66
N LEU A 510 37.08 22.51 57.72
CA LEU A 510 37.68 21.22 58.09
C LEU A 510 36.62 20.14 58.43
N VAL A 511 35.45 20.56 58.92
CA VAL A 511 34.31 19.70 59.26
C VAL A 511 33.03 20.45 58.90
N GLY A 512 32.18 19.85 58.07
CA GLY A 512 30.89 20.43 57.64
C GLY A 512 30.81 20.68 56.13
N ASP A 513 29.71 21.29 55.70
CA ASP A 513 29.42 21.53 54.28
C ASP A 513 30.18 22.76 53.75
N CYS A 514 30.62 22.67 52.49
CA CYS A 514 31.25 23.80 51.80
C CYS A 514 30.21 24.84 51.39
N ALA A 515 30.57 26.11 51.53
CA ALA A 515 29.82 27.19 50.90
C ALA A 515 30.22 27.30 49.42
N VAL A 516 29.24 27.34 48.51
CA VAL A 516 29.48 27.37 47.06
C VAL A 516 28.96 28.67 46.46
N LEU A 517 29.74 29.29 45.58
CA LEU A 517 29.38 30.47 44.82
C LEU A 517 29.78 30.32 43.35
N THR A 518 28.81 30.45 42.45
CA THR A 518 29.05 30.57 41.02
C THR A 518 29.23 32.04 40.65
N LEU A 519 30.37 32.40 40.05
CA LEU A 519 30.65 33.79 39.69
C LEU A 519 29.84 34.24 38.47
N PRO A 520 29.35 35.50 38.46
CA PRO A 520 28.72 36.08 37.28
C PRO A 520 29.74 36.27 36.15
N ARG A 521 29.28 36.09 34.90
CA ARG A 521 30.13 36.19 33.70
C ARG A 521 30.83 37.53 33.50
N GLU A 522 30.20 38.62 33.92
CA GLU A 522 30.72 39.98 33.73
C GLU A 522 31.81 40.34 34.74
N GLY A 523 32.10 39.44 35.70
CA GLY A 523 32.96 39.73 36.84
C GLY A 523 32.34 40.74 37.80
N GLY A 524 33.08 41.13 38.82
CA GLY A 524 32.65 42.11 39.82
C GLY A 524 32.84 41.64 41.26
N PRO A 525 32.58 42.52 42.25
CA PRO A 525 32.69 42.15 43.65
C PRO A 525 31.64 41.12 44.02
N PHE A 526 32.05 40.04 44.69
CA PHE A 526 31.16 38.96 45.11
C PHE A 526 31.31 38.67 46.60
N ARG A 527 30.30 38.02 47.19
CA ARG A 527 30.27 37.65 48.60
C ARG A 527 29.94 36.16 48.72
N LEU A 528 30.85 35.42 49.34
CA LEU A 528 30.67 34.03 49.72
C LEU A 528 30.54 33.98 51.25
N GLU A 529 29.40 33.51 51.76
CA GLU A 529 29.16 33.41 53.20
C GLU A 529 29.56 32.02 53.68
N ALA A 530 30.48 31.97 54.65
CA ALA A 530 30.95 30.74 55.26
C ALA A 530 30.98 30.89 56.79
N SER A 531 30.94 29.78 57.50
CA SER A 531 31.07 29.75 58.96
C SER A 531 32.40 30.38 59.43
N PRO A 532 32.49 30.90 60.66
CA PRO A 532 33.76 31.34 61.22
C PRO A 532 34.75 30.18 61.36
N GLY A 533 36.04 30.40 61.05
CA GLY A 533 37.09 29.38 61.19
C GLY A 533 37.92 29.14 59.92
N PRO A 534 38.85 28.16 59.93
CA PRO A 534 39.71 27.84 58.79
C PRO A 534 38.94 27.14 57.66
N HIS A 535 39.12 27.63 56.45
CA HIS A 535 38.52 27.10 55.22
C HIS A 535 39.58 26.91 54.14
N ARG A 536 39.41 25.86 53.34
CA ARG A 536 40.08 25.65 52.05
C ARG A 536 39.21 26.29 50.97
N LEU A 537 39.74 27.30 50.28
CA LEU A 537 39.09 27.94 49.15
C LEU A 537 39.57 27.29 47.88
N LEU A 538 38.62 26.80 47.09
CA LEU A 538 38.85 26.08 45.85
C LEU A 538 38.19 26.86 44.72
N ALA A 539 38.93 27.08 43.64
CA ALA A 539 38.41 27.68 42.41
C ALA A 539 38.36 26.63 41.31
N PHE A 540 37.22 26.55 40.63
CA PHE A 540 36.98 25.62 39.55
C PHE A 540 36.49 26.35 38.31
N LEU A 541 36.85 25.80 37.15
CA LEU A 541 36.24 26.16 35.88
C LEU A 541 35.30 25.03 35.46
N ASP A 542 34.01 25.22 35.73
CA ASP A 542 32.94 24.31 35.32
C ASP A 542 32.66 24.51 33.83
N ARG A 543 33.39 23.76 32.99
CA ARG A 543 33.37 23.93 31.53
C ARG A 543 32.09 23.40 30.89
N ASP A 544 31.49 22.36 31.46
CA ASP A 544 30.29 21.71 30.96
C ASP A 544 29.03 22.11 31.73
N GLY A 545 29.16 22.90 32.80
CA GLY A 545 28.07 23.52 33.55
C GLY A 545 27.29 22.53 34.39
N ASN A 546 27.88 21.37 34.71
CA ASN A 546 27.21 20.26 35.37
C ASN A 546 27.33 20.33 36.91
N GLY A 547 28.18 21.22 37.45
CA GLY A 547 28.42 21.38 38.88
C GLY A 547 29.18 20.23 39.57
N LEU A 548 29.69 19.25 38.81
CA LEU A 548 30.52 18.15 39.30
C LEU A 548 31.99 18.58 39.30
N LEU A 549 32.45 19.07 40.44
CA LEU A 549 33.78 19.62 40.61
C LEU A 549 34.66 18.64 41.41
N ASP A 550 35.80 18.26 40.83
CA ASP A 550 36.76 17.40 41.53
C ASP A 550 37.60 18.22 42.51
N ARG A 551 37.30 18.08 43.81
CA ARG A 551 37.95 18.84 44.89
C ARG A 551 39.42 18.49 45.11
N ASP A 552 39.88 17.40 44.51
CA ASP A 552 41.30 17.01 44.54
C ASP A 552 42.10 17.68 43.40
N GLU A 553 41.42 18.19 42.37
CA GLU A 553 42.03 18.89 41.23
C GLU A 553 41.44 20.30 41.00
N PRO A 554 41.54 21.23 41.97
CA PRO A 554 41.10 22.61 41.77
C PRO A 554 42.01 23.34 40.76
N TRP A 555 41.43 24.30 40.04
CA TRP A 555 42.19 25.23 39.19
C TRP A 555 43.05 26.20 40.01
N GLY A 556 42.64 26.47 41.26
CA GLY A 556 43.42 27.24 42.22
C GLY A 556 42.96 26.98 43.64
N GLU A 557 43.89 27.02 44.59
CA GLU A 557 43.62 26.75 46.00
C GLU A 557 44.25 27.82 46.91
N ALA A 558 43.55 28.20 47.97
CA ALA A 558 44.08 29.01 49.06
C ALA A 558 43.53 28.57 50.42
N GLN A 559 44.29 28.77 51.50
CA GLN A 559 43.79 28.62 52.87
C GLN A 559 43.46 29.99 53.46
N VAL A 560 42.26 30.13 54.02
CA VAL A 560 41.81 31.37 54.64
C VAL A 560 41.09 31.07 55.95
N SER A 561 41.32 31.90 56.98
CA SER A 561 40.58 31.85 58.23
C SER A 561 39.56 32.98 58.27
N ALA A 562 38.28 32.65 58.29
CA ALA A 562 37.20 33.62 58.32
C ALA A 562 36.96 34.14 59.75
N PRO A 563 37.21 35.44 60.05
CA PRO A 563 36.88 36.03 61.34
C PRO A 563 35.37 36.25 61.44
N ALA A 564 34.85 36.40 62.67
CA ALA A 564 33.42 36.57 62.95
C ALA A 564 32.72 37.75 62.24
N ARG A 565 33.47 38.65 61.58
CA ARG A 565 32.98 39.80 60.80
C ARG A 565 33.19 39.66 59.27
N GLY A 566 33.62 38.49 58.78
CA GLY A 566 33.86 38.18 57.36
C GLY A 566 35.24 38.61 56.83
N VAL A 567 35.67 38.02 55.70
CA VAL A 567 36.89 38.38 54.95
C VAL A 567 36.49 38.91 53.57
N ARG A 568 37.15 39.96 53.07
CA ARG A 568 37.11 40.31 51.63
C ARG A 568 38.32 39.69 50.94
N LEU A 569 38.07 38.80 49.99
CA LEU A 569 39.11 38.23 49.14
C LEU A 569 38.97 38.88 47.76
N LEU A 570 40.05 39.45 47.25
CA LEU A 570 40.11 39.92 45.88
C LEU A 570 40.70 38.79 45.04
N VAL A 571 39.85 38.06 44.33
CA VAL A 571 40.27 37.06 43.33
C VAL A 571 40.46 37.84 42.03
N ARG A 572 41.69 37.90 41.53
CA ARG A 572 42.03 38.57 40.27
C ARG A 572 41.96 37.57 39.12
#